data_AF-A0AA40ETS4-F1
#
_entry.id   AF-A0AA40ETS4-F1
#
_cell.length_a   1.000
_cell.length_b   1.000
_cell.length_c   1.000
_cell.angle_alpha   90.00
_cell.angle_beta   90.00
_cell.angle_gamma   90.00
#
_symmetry.space_group_name_H-M   'P 1'
#
loop_
_entity.id
_entity.type
_entity.pdbx_description
1 polymer ?
#
loop_
_entity_poly.entity_id
_entity_poly.type
_entity_poly.pdbx_seq_one_letter_code
_entity_poly.pdbx_strand_id
1 'polypeptide(L)'
;MSSPTSTAAYDPPIPRPTTVPFKSRSLEPSRTRMLLFKGSLRKQKAAMDASPLHPSSSSNPAAAPHSSFLQSPAVIPPRTTSSNFSASTAPPLPTKTNSKGIPESNCLSGSAANTSQATPGHTRHRSRKASLNSSSSFPSHAMAQAPPPPPDPSRFATEDFFLNTKRLWTEQKDKVLTAPYDYLNGHPGKDFRSALVNAFDAFLEVPKESKEVITKVVSMLHTASLLVDDVEDNSLLRRGLPVAHTIYGIPQTINSSNYIYFVALQELQKLKNPKVVNIFAEELLNLHRGQGMDLYWRDTLTCPTEDEYLEMVGNKTGGLFRLGIKLMQAESRSLTDCIPLVNVIGLIFQIADDYQNLWSKEYTANKGMCEDLTEGKFSFPVIHSIRSNPSNSQLLNILRQKTTNEEVKRYAVSYMESTGSFEYTKKVVHTLIERARRMADELDEGRGRAVLVHKILDRVVIE
;
A
#
# COMPACT_ATOMS: atom_id res chain seq x y z
N MET A 1 -7.90 86.80 -20.98
CA MET A 1 -7.03 87.61 -21.88
C MET A 1 -5.99 86.69 -22.48
N SER A 2 -5.77 86.79 -23.81
CA SER A 2 -4.51 86.47 -24.52
C SER A 2 -3.92 85.04 -24.49
N SER A 3 -4.28 84.21 -25.49
CA SER A 3 -3.42 83.59 -26.55
C SER A 3 -2.06 82.90 -26.25
N PRO A 4 -1.47 82.05 -27.14
CA PRO A 4 -1.98 81.37 -28.36
C PRO A 4 -1.58 79.85 -28.54
N THR A 5 -1.86 79.33 -29.74
CA THR A 5 -1.78 77.99 -30.36
C THR A 5 -0.41 77.36 -30.75
N SER A 6 -0.39 76.03 -30.93
CA SER A 6 0.34 75.26 -31.98
C SER A 6 -0.33 73.86 -32.13
N THR A 7 -0.90 73.42 -33.29
CA THR A 7 -0.28 72.70 -34.44
C THR A 7 0.71 71.58 -34.06
N ALA A 8 0.70 70.35 -34.59
CA ALA A 8 -0.18 69.62 -35.54
C ALA A 8 -0.05 68.07 -35.22
N ALA A 9 -0.51 67.05 -35.97
CA ALA A 9 -1.09 66.88 -37.31
C ALA A 9 -2.05 65.63 -37.34
N TYR A 10 -2.19 64.91 -38.47
CA TYR A 10 -3.06 63.71 -38.62
C TYR A 10 -2.52 62.80 -39.75
N ASP A 11 -2.38 61.48 -39.55
CA ASP A 11 -1.91 60.52 -40.57
C ASP A 11 -3.05 59.66 -41.18
N PRO A 12 -2.97 59.24 -42.46
CA PRO A 12 -4.02 58.51 -43.18
C PRO A 12 -3.94 56.96 -43.05
N PRO A 13 -5.02 56.22 -43.38
CA PRO A 13 -5.13 54.79 -43.10
C PRO A 13 -4.51 53.87 -44.18
N ILE A 14 -4.01 52.70 -43.76
CA ILE A 14 -3.45 51.64 -44.62
C ILE A 14 -4.45 50.47 -44.77
N PRO A 15 -4.66 49.91 -45.98
CA PRO A 15 -5.74 48.95 -46.26
C PRO A 15 -5.42 47.48 -45.93
N ARG A 16 -6.48 46.68 -45.73
CA ARG A 16 -6.44 45.20 -45.73
C ARG A 16 -6.65 44.66 -47.16
N PRO A 17 -6.11 43.46 -47.46
CA PRO A 17 -6.98 42.49 -48.15
C PRO A 17 -6.79 40.98 -47.79
N THR A 18 -7.91 40.26 -47.87
CA THR A 18 -8.11 38.86 -48.33
C THR A 18 -7.46 37.62 -47.67
N THR A 19 -8.34 36.75 -47.13
CA THR A 19 -8.29 35.27 -47.22
C THR A 19 -8.34 34.81 -48.69
N VAL A 20 -7.85 33.66 -49.18
CA VAL A 20 -8.00 32.20 -48.89
C VAL A 20 -6.93 31.43 -49.75
N PRO A 21 -6.81 30.07 -49.85
CA PRO A 21 -7.21 28.96 -48.98
C PRO A 21 -6.08 27.93 -48.68
N PHE A 22 -6.42 26.89 -47.93
CA PHE A 22 -5.60 25.70 -47.61
C PHE A 22 -5.15 24.90 -48.86
N LYS A 23 -3.91 24.40 -48.86
CA LYS A 23 -3.50 23.23 -49.67
C LYS A 23 -2.44 22.40 -48.94
N SER A 24 -2.64 21.08 -48.93
CA SER A 24 -1.84 20.11 -48.19
C SER A 24 -0.50 19.78 -48.86
N ARG A 25 0.56 19.62 -48.06
CA ARG A 25 1.72 18.79 -48.39
C ARG A 25 2.16 18.03 -47.14
N SER A 26 2.35 16.72 -47.30
CA SER A 26 2.89 15.83 -46.28
C SER A 26 4.37 16.12 -46.03
N LEU A 27 4.77 16.11 -44.75
CA LEU A 27 6.16 16.07 -44.33
C LEU A 27 6.42 14.70 -43.69
N GLU A 28 7.24 13.89 -44.37
CA GLU A 28 7.81 12.64 -43.86
C GLU A 28 8.72 12.91 -42.65
N PRO A 29 8.60 12.15 -41.54
CA PRO A 29 9.57 12.20 -40.44
C PRO A 29 10.86 11.45 -40.81
N SER A 30 12.00 12.13 -40.71
CA SER A 30 13.32 11.58 -41.05
C SER A 30 13.69 10.34 -40.22
N ARG A 31 13.89 9.20 -40.90
CA ARG A 31 14.46 7.98 -40.29
C ARG A 31 15.91 8.22 -39.83
N THR A 32 16.13 8.28 -38.51
CA THR A 32 17.49 8.28 -37.94
C THR A 32 17.94 6.86 -37.59
N ARG A 33 19.16 6.53 -38.02
CA ARG A 33 19.80 5.20 -37.99
C ARG A 33 19.69 4.42 -36.67
N MET A 34 19.26 3.18 -36.81
CA MET A 34 19.56 2.07 -35.89
C MET A 34 21.03 1.65 -36.06
N LEU A 35 21.87 1.82 -35.03
CA LEU A 35 23.26 1.37 -35.03
C LEU A 35 23.37 -0.10 -34.59
N LEU A 36 23.42 -1.01 -35.57
CA LEU A 36 23.81 -2.40 -35.35
C LEU A 36 25.33 -2.55 -35.41
N PHE A 37 25.97 -2.76 -34.25
CA PHE A 37 27.37 -3.20 -34.20
C PHE A 37 27.44 -4.71 -34.52
N LYS A 38 27.88 -5.05 -35.74
CA LYS A 38 28.36 -6.39 -36.07
C LYS A 38 29.89 -6.37 -36.15
N GLY A 39 30.54 -7.30 -35.45
CA GLY A 39 31.86 -7.78 -35.86
C GLY A 39 32.92 -7.89 -34.77
N SER A 40 33.00 -9.05 -34.13
CA SER A 40 34.26 -9.80 -34.06
C SER A 40 34.01 -11.28 -33.81
N LEU A 41 34.20 -12.09 -34.86
CA LEU A 41 34.25 -13.55 -34.77
C LEU A 41 35.44 -14.00 -35.63
N ARG A 42 36.54 -14.41 -34.97
CA ARG A 42 37.69 -15.05 -35.63
C ARG A 42 37.90 -16.45 -35.09
N LYS A 43 37.44 -17.42 -35.90
CA LYS A 43 38.02 -18.75 -36.16
C LYS A 43 38.84 -19.41 -35.06
N GLN A 44 38.37 -20.57 -34.61
CA GLN A 44 39.12 -21.83 -34.77
C GLN A 44 38.19 -22.92 -35.36
N LYS A 45 38.78 -23.95 -36.00
CA LYS A 45 38.10 -24.89 -36.90
C LYS A 45 38.74 -26.29 -36.85
N ALA A 46 37.96 -27.31 -36.47
CA ALA A 46 38.06 -28.74 -36.83
C ALA A 46 36.80 -29.42 -36.24
N ALA A 47 35.89 -30.10 -36.99
CA ALA A 47 36.04 -31.37 -37.75
C ALA A 47 36.27 -32.57 -36.79
N MET A 48 35.62 -33.75 -36.87
CA MET A 48 34.74 -34.40 -37.87
C MET A 48 33.72 -35.35 -37.16
N ASP A 49 32.73 -36.02 -37.78
CA ASP A 49 31.70 -35.67 -38.80
C ASP A 49 30.63 -36.81 -38.92
N ALA A 50 29.44 -36.48 -39.46
CA ALA A 50 28.54 -37.32 -40.29
C ALA A 50 27.62 -38.47 -39.72
N SER A 51 26.32 -38.27 -39.99
CA SER A 51 25.11 -39.14 -40.07
C SER A 51 25.28 -40.43 -40.94
N PRO A 52 24.32 -41.41 -41.08
CA PRO A 52 22.87 -41.18 -41.36
C PRO A 52 21.77 -42.26 -41.01
N LEU A 53 20.49 -41.81 -41.01
CA LEU A 53 19.23 -42.41 -41.58
C LEU A 53 18.83 -43.90 -41.29
N HIS A 54 17.57 -44.40 -41.29
CA HIS A 54 16.30 -43.97 -41.92
C HIS A 54 15.03 -44.61 -41.22
N PRO A 55 13.78 -44.77 -41.77
CA PRO A 55 12.53 -44.38 -41.06
C PRO A 55 11.41 -45.46 -40.95
N SER A 56 10.24 -45.10 -40.35
CA SER A 56 8.89 -45.43 -40.88
C SER A 56 7.70 -44.79 -40.11
N SER A 57 6.83 -44.07 -40.83
CA SER A 57 5.33 -43.98 -40.79
C SER A 57 4.52 -44.48 -39.57
N SER A 58 3.34 -43.92 -39.18
CA SER A 58 2.21 -43.49 -40.05
C SER A 58 1.13 -42.59 -39.39
N SER A 59 0.75 -41.51 -40.10
CA SER A 59 -0.62 -41.06 -40.50
C SER A 59 -1.80 -40.69 -39.54
N ASN A 60 -2.23 -39.42 -39.66
CA ASN A 60 -3.62 -38.91 -39.80
C ASN A 60 -4.60 -38.87 -38.57
N PRO A 61 -5.71 -38.07 -38.58
CA PRO A 61 -5.63 -36.61 -38.30
C PRO A 61 -6.76 -36.04 -37.39
N ALA A 62 -6.67 -34.72 -37.10
CA ALA A 62 -7.75 -33.78 -36.75
C ALA A 62 -8.64 -34.01 -35.50
N ALA A 63 -8.48 -33.14 -34.49
CA ALA A 63 -9.56 -32.35 -33.86
C ALA A 63 -9.01 -31.43 -32.74
N ALA A 64 -9.31 -30.13 -32.80
CA ALA A 64 -9.42 -29.30 -31.59
C ALA A 64 -10.86 -29.44 -31.07
N PRO A 65 -11.13 -29.33 -29.75
CA PRO A 65 -11.47 -27.99 -29.23
C PRO A 65 -11.18 -27.72 -27.73
N HIS A 66 -11.52 -26.49 -27.31
CA HIS A 66 -11.79 -25.99 -25.95
C HIS A 66 -10.64 -25.54 -25.04
N SER A 67 -10.47 -24.21 -25.01
CA SER A 67 -9.94 -23.46 -23.87
C SER A 67 -10.91 -23.52 -22.68
N SER A 68 -10.47 -24.10 -21.56
CA SER A 68 -11.19 -24.08 -20.30
C SER A 68 -11.07 -22.71 -19.60
N PHE A 69 -12.11 -21.91 -19.69
CA PHE A 69 -12.27 -20.73 -18.84
C PHE A 69 -12.47 -21.15 -17.38
N LEU A 70 -11.63 -20.63 -16.48
CA LEU A 70 -11.78 -20.83 -15.03
C LEU A 70 -12.99 -20.04 -14.51
N GLN A 71 -13.96 -20.74 -13.92
CA GLN A 71 -15.06 -20.12 -13.18
C GLN A 71 -14.57 -19.69 -11.78
N SER A 72 -14.82 -18.43 -11.42
CA SER A 72 -14.51 -17.89 -10.09
C SER A 72 -15.72 -17.99 -9.16
N PRO A 73 -15.60 -18.57 -7.94
CA PRO A 73 -16.73 -18.77 -7.04
C PRO A 73 -16.93 -17.58 -6.08
N ALA A 74 -17.46 -16.47 -6.59
CA ALA A 74 -17.88 -15.33 -5.77
C ALA A 74 -19.04 -14.56 -6.40
N VAL A 75 -20.26 -15.08 -6.29
CA VAL A 75 -21.47 -14.38 -6.75
C VAL A 75 -21.85 -13.27 -5.76
N ILE A 76 -21.55 -12.03 -6.13
CA ILE A 76 -22.04 -10.84 -5.42
C ILE A 76 -23.54 -10.68 -5.74
N PRO A 77 -24.43 -10.52 -4.74
CA PRO A 77 -25.86 -10.33 -5.00
C PRO A 77 -26.13 -8.97 -5.66
N PRO A 78 -27.02 -8.89 -6.67
CA PRO A 78 -27.28 -7.64 -7.39
C PRO A 78 -27.99 -6.63 -6.48
N ARG A 79 -27.39 -5.44 -6.36
CA ARG A 79 -27.96 -4.28 -5.67
C ARG A 79 -29.16 -3.75 -6.47
N THR A 80 -30.33 -3.64 -5.84
CA THR A 80 -31.57 -3.20 -6.50
C THR A 80 -31.51 -1.71 -6.86
N THR A 81 -31.67 -1.39 -8.14
CA THR A 81 -31.96 -0.03 -8.63
C THR A 81 -33.28 -0.02 -9.38
N SER A 82 -34.18 0.89 -8.98
CA SER A 82 -35.52 1.04 -9.54
C SER A 82 -35.55 1.96 -10.77
N SER A 83 -36.19 1.52 -11.85
CA SER A 83 -36.66 2.39 -12.92
C SER A 83 -37.87 1.78 -13.63
N ASN A 84 -39.01 2.47 -13.57
CA ASN A 84 -40.25 2.10 -14.27
C ASN A 84 -40.13 2.38 -15.78
N PHE A 85 -40.81 1.58 -16.62
CA PHE A 85 -41.86 2.05 -17.54
C PHE A 85 -42.65 0.86 -18.14
N SER A 86 -43.80 1.14 -18.75
CA SER A 86 -44.97 0.25 -18.83
C SER A 86 -45.41 -0.15 -20.24
N ALA A 87 -45.95 -1.37 -20.44
CA ALA A 87 -46.97 -1.65 -21.46
C ALA A 87 -47.83 -2.91 -21.20
N SER A 88 -49.14 -2.75 -21.41
CA SER A 88 -50.29 -3.68 -21.33
C SER A 88 -50.23 -5.02 -22.10
N THR A 89 -50.72 -6.12 -21.49
CA THR A 89 -51.88 -6.92 -22.02
C THR A 89 -52.43 -7.95 -21.00
N ALA A 90 -53.70 -8.36 -21.15
CA ALA A 90 -54.45 -9.39 -20.38
C ALA A 90 -55.44 -10.10 -21.34
N PRO A 91 -56.32 -11.09 -20.97
CA PRO A 91 -56.53 -11.93 -19.75
C PRO A 91 -56.47 -13.46 -20.14
N PRO A 92 -57.20 -14.48 -19.59
CA PRO A 92 -58.05 -14.63 -18.37
C PRO A 92 -57.78 -15.89 -17.48
N LEU A 93 -58.62 -16.08 -16.45
CA LEU A 93 -58.69 -17.22 -15.48
C LEU A 93 -59.18 -18.56 -16.11
N PRO A 94 -58.89 -19.75 -15.51
CA PRO A 94 -59.85 -20.36 -14.56
C PRO A 94 -59.33 -21.28 -13.40
N THR A 95 -60.06 -21.20 -12.27
CA THR A 95 -60.45 -22.24 -11.27
C THR A 95 -59.48 -23.28 -10.65
N LYS A 96 -59.31 -23.14 -9.32
CA LYS A 96 -59.42 -24.13 -8.20
C LYS A 96 -58.73 -25.51 -8.27
N THR A 97 -57.94 -25.80 -7.24
CA THR A 97 -58.15 -26.97 -6.35
C THR A 97 -57.55 -26.75 -4.94
N ASN A 98 -58.07 -27.46 -3.93
CA ASN A 98 -57.78 -27.23 -2.50
C ASN A 98 -56.48 -27.88 -2.01
N SER A 99 -55.87 -27.30 -0.96
CA SER A 99 -55.48 -28.04 0.26
C SER A 99 -55.20 -27.11 1.45
N LYS A 100 -55.70 -27.52 2.63
CA LYS A 100 -55.75 -26.84 3.92
C LYS A 100 -54.36 -26.46 4.50
N GLY A 101 -54.31 -25.45 5.36
CA GLY A 101 -53.19 -25.15 6.27
C GLY A 101 -53.63 -25.05 7.73
N ILE A 102 -52.70 -24.68 8.64
CA ILE A 102 -52.80 -24.10 10.01
C ILE A 102 -51.45 -24.34 10.73
N PRO A 103 -51.01 -23.48 11.70
CA PRO A 103 -49.59 -23.15 11.84
C PRO A 103 -48.94 -23.49 13.20
N GLU A 104 -47.68 -23.04 13.37
CA GLU A 104 -46.94 -22.62 14.57
C GLU A 104 -47.25 -23.23 15.95
N SER A 105 -46.19 -23.67 16.65
CA SER A 105 -46.23 -23.93 18.10
C SER A 105 -45.06 -23.27 18.83
N ASN A 106 -45.40 -22.37 19.76
CA ASN A 106 -44.57 -22.03 20.92
C ASN A 106 -44.64 -23.20 21.93
N CYS A 107 -43.57 -23.43 22.69
CA CYS A 107 -43.64 -24.25 23.91
C CYS A 107 -42.71 -23.71 25.01
N LEU A 108 -43.29 -23.43 26.17
CA LEU A 108 -42.63 -23.07 27.43
C LEU A 108 -42.93 -24.15 28.47
N SER A 109 -41.91 -24.52 29.27
CA SER A 109 -41.98 -25.06 30.64
C SER A 109 -42.70 -26.40 30.90
N GLY A 110 -42.27 -27.19 31.92
CA GLY A 110 -43.16 -28.25 32.42
C GLY A 110 -42.75 -29.38 33.38
N SER A 111 -41.53 -29.47 33.94
CA SER A 111 -41.15 -30.17 35.21
C SER A 111 -41.57 -31.63 35.58
N ALA A 112 -40.71 -32.22 36.44
CA ALA A 112 -40.92 -33.38 37.36
C ALA A 112 -40.73 -34.81 36.78
N ALA A 113 -40.20 -35.80 37.51
CA ALA A 113 -39.73 -35.87 38.91
C ALA A 113 -38.54 -36.84 39.08
N ASN A 114 -37.79 -36.76 40.20
CA ASN A 114 -36.96 -37.88 40.67
C ASN A 114 -36.72 -37.84 42.20
N THR A 115 -36.07 -38.88 42.74
CA THR A 115 -36.53 -39.55 43.99
C THR A 115 -35.61 -39.43 45.22
N SER A 116 -36.19 -39.67 46.41
CA SER A 116 -35.59 -40.19 47.67
C SER A 116 -34.79 -39.27 48.61
N GLN A 117 -34.87 -39.61 49.91
CA GLN A 117 -34.41 -38.86 51.09
C GLN A 117 -33.16 -39.48 51.75
N ALA A 118 -32.38 -38.67 52.48
CA ALA A 118 -31.65 -39.08 53.68
C ALA A 118 -31.43 -37.86 54.62
N THR A 119 -31.31 -38.12 55.93
CA THR A 119 -31.32 -37.16 57.06
C THR A 119 -30.08 -37.39 57.98
N PRO A 120 -29.89 -36.71 59.14
CA PRO A 120 -30.10 -35.29 59.51
C PRO A 120 -28.85 -34.66 60.21
N GLY A 121 -28.87 -33.37 60.59
CA GLY A 121 -27.85 -32.79 61.47
C GLY A 121 -28.05 -31.36 62.00
N HIS A 122 -28.42 -31.25 63.28
CA HIS A 122 -28.30 -30.07 64.18
C HIS A 122 -29.13 -28.78 63.98
N THR A 123 -29.06 -27.91 65.00
CA THR A 123 -30.26 -27.35 65.66
C THR A 123 -30.14 -25.85 65.98
N ARG A 124 -31.22 -25.09 65.74
CA ARG A 124 -31.65 -23.81 66.37
C ARG A 124 -30.57 -22.79 66.81
N HIS A 125 -30.68 -21.54 66.32
CA HIS A 125 -31.42 -20.50 67.07
C HIS A 125 -31.68 -19.18 66.27
N ARG A 126 -32.96 -18.78 66.23
CA ARG A 126 -33.55 -17.43 66.42
C ARG A 126 -32.84 -16.18 65.86
N SER A 127 -33.55 -15.45 64.99
CA SER A 127 -33.43 -13.98 64.86
C SER A 127 -34.78 -13.29 64.56
N ARG A 128 -34.96 -12.06 65.07
CA ARG A 128 -36.17 -11.22 64.92
C ARG A 128 -35.94 -10.10 63.88
N LYS A 129 -37.03 -9.50 63.40
CA LYS A 129 -37.05 -8.41 62.39
C LYS A 129 -36.59 -7.04 62.93
N ALA A 130 -35.95 -6.25 62.04
CA ALA A 130 -36.00 -4.78 61.86
C ALA A 130 -35.57 -3.86 63.05
N SER A 131 -35.17 -2.58 62.87
CA SER A 131 -35.19 -1.67 61.69
C SER A 131 -34.15 -0.51 61.78
N LEU A 132 -33.98 0.23 60.67
CA LEU A 132 -33.60 1.67 60.51
C LEU A 132 -32.14 2.21 60.69
N ASN A 133 -31.74 2.98 59.65
CA ASN A 133 -30.79 4.13 59.57
C ASN A 133 -29.31 3.96 59.99
N SER A 134 -28.28 4.44 59.26
CA SER A 134 -28.16 5.76 58.60
C SER A 134 -27.03 5.86 57.53
N SER A 135 -27.30 6.59 56.44
CA SER A 135 -26.39 7.44 55.62
C SER A 135 -24.89 7.15 55.45
N SER A 136 -24.48 6.95 54.18
CA SER A 136 -23.26 7.58 53.61
C SER A 136 -23.42 7.78 52.09
N SER A 137 -23.13 8.98 51.59
CA SER A 137 -23.57 9.47 50.28
C SER A 137 -22.61 9.15 49.13
N PHE A 138 -23.16 8.81 47.95
CA PHE A 138 -22.48 8.96 46.66
C PHE A 138 -23.32 9.85 45.73
N PRO A 139 -22.71 10.74 44.91
CA PRO A 139 -23.44 11.78 44.19
C PRO A 139 -24.21 11.22 42.98
N SER A 140 -25.51 10.99 43.14
CA SER A 140 -26.42 10.56 42.08
C SER A 140 -26.88 11.74 41.20
N HIS A 141 -25.95 12.41 40.52
CA HIS A 141 -26.24 13.49 39.57
C HIS A 141 -25.55 13.28 38.21
N ALA A 142 -25.99 12.22 37.51
CA ALA A 142 -26.08 12.21 36.06
C ALA A 142 -27.55 11.94 35.71
N MET A 143 -28.36 13.00 35.62
CA MET A 143 -29.70 12.88 35.04
C MET A 143 -29.53 12.47 33.58
N ALA A 144 -29.98 11.26 33.23
CA ALA A 144 -30.11 10.84 31.86
C ALA A 144 -31.17 11.74 31.19
N GLN A 145 -30.71 12.76 30.47
CA GLN A 145 -31.58 13.62 29.68
C GLN A 145 -32.29 12.75 28.65
N ALA A 146 -33.61 12.90 28.52
CA ALA A 146 -34.35 12.25 27.45
C ALA A 146 -33.74 12.70 26.11
N PRO A 147 -33.53 11.79 25.13
CA PRO A 147 -32.98 12.17 23.84
C PRO A 147 -33.89 13.22 23.18
N PRO A 148 -33.33 14.22 22.50
CA PRO A 148 -34.12 15.24 21.84
C PRO A 148 -35.07 14.58 20.81
N PRO A 149 -36.27 15.14 20.59
CA PRO A 149 -37.20 14.63 19.59
C PRO A 149 -36.52 14.64 18.20
N PRO A 150 -36.85 13.67 17.32
CA PRO A 150 -36.29 13.64 15.98
C PRO A 150 -36.65 14.93 15.23
N PRO A 151 -35.72 15.51 14.45
CA PRO A 151 -35.99 16.72 13.68
C PRO A 151 -37.07 16.47 12.64
N ASP A 152 -37.91 17.47 12.39
CA ASP A 152 -39.00 17.41 11.41
C ASP A 152 -38.48 17.06 10.00
N PRO A 153 -38.96 15.96 9.38
CA PRO A 153 -38.60 15.60 8.00
C PRO A 153 -38.92 16.70 6.97
N SER A 154 -39.85 17.62 7.24
CA SER A 154 -40.21 18.71 6.33
C SER A 154 -39.02 19.60 5.95
N ARG A 155 -38.02 19.72 6.84
CA ARG A 155 -36.78 20.49 6.61
C ARG A 155 -36.05 20.06 5.33
N PHE A 156 -36.14 18.79 4.95
CA PHE A 156 -35.48 18.26 3.76
C PHE A 156 -36.06 18.78 2.44
N ALA A 157 -37.21 19.46 2.46
CA ALA A 157 -37.83 20.07 1.30
C ALA A 157 -37.40 21.54 1.06
N THR A 158 -36.81 22.21 2.05
CA THR A 158 -36.61 23.68 2.03
C THR A 158 -35.23 24.16 2.50
N GLU A 159 -34.50 23.40 3.31
CA GLU A 159 -33.15 23.77 3.74
C GLU A 159 -32.11 23.45 2.67
N ASP A 160 -31.28 24.44 2.29
CA ASP A 160 -30.11 24.20 1.44
C ASP A 160 -28.93 23.70 2.28
N PHE A 161 -28.89 22.38 2.47
CA PHE A 161 -27.82 21.68 3.18
C PHE A 161 -26.44 21.85 2.51
N PHE A 162 -26.41 22.17 1.20
CA PHE A 162 -25.19 22.16 0.41
C PHE A 162 -24.46 23.52 0.38
N LEU A 163 -25.19 24.64 0.46
CA LEU A 163 -24.58 25.98 0.60
C LEU A 163 -23.86 26.17 1.95
N ASN A 164 -24.34 25.55 3.03
CA ASN A 164 -23.71 25.65 4.34
C ASN A 164 -22.52 24.67 4.54
N THR A 165 -22.27 23.73 3.63
CA THR A 165 -21.29 22.64 3.85
C THR A 165 -19.85 23.12 4.06
N LYS A 166 -19.45 24.23 3.42
CA LYS A 166 -18.13 24.86 3.65
C LYS A 166 -17.94 25.40 5.07
N ARG A 167 -19.03 25.60 5.84
CA ARG A 167 -19.00 25.97 7.27
C ARG A 167 -19.20 24.79 8.22
N LEU A 168 -19.52 23.59 7.70
CA LEU A 168 -19.84 22.40 8.50
C LEU A 168 -18.65 21.46 8.72
N TRP A 169 -17.52 21.69 8.04
CA TRP A 169 -16.28 20.98 8.35
C TRP A 169 -15.61 21.60 9.57
N THR A 170 -15.16 20.79 10.52
CA THR A 170 -14.59 21.24 11.80
C THR A 170 -13.34 20.47 12.15
N GLU A 171 -12.43 21.09 12.90
CA GLU A 171 -11.19 20.45 13.39
C GLU A 171 -11.46 19.14 14.15
N GLN A 172 -12.61 19.03 14.84
CA GLN A 172 -13.01 17.80 15.51
C GLN A 172 -13.35 16.66 14.52
N LYS A 173 -13.85 16.98 13.32
CA LYS A 173 -14.08 15.98 12.26
C LYS A 173 -12.76 15.54 11.62
N ASP A 174 -11.82 16.48 11.41
CA ASP A 174 -10.47 16.14 10.97
C ASP A 174 -9.77 15.22 11.98
N LYS A 175 -9.84 15.51 13.29
CA LYS A 175 -9.31 14.65 14.36
C LYS A 175 -9.89 13.24 14.35
N VAL A 176 -11.17 13.07 14.00
CA VAL A 176 -11.77 11.73 13.84
C VAL A 176 -11.21 11.01 12.61
N LEU A 177 -11.02 11.70 11.48
CA LEU A 177 -10.42 11.09 10.28
C LEU A 177 -8.92 10.79 10.43
N THR A 178 -8.19 11.60 11.20
CA THR A 178 -6.74 11.49 11.38
C THR A 178 -6.34 10.59 12.55
N ALA A 179 -7.24 10.22 13.46
CA ALA A 179 -6.91 9.43 14.64
C ALA A 179 -6.08 8.15 14.39
N PRO A 180 -6.33 7.30 13.36
CA PRO A 180 -5.47 6.15 13.05
C PRO A 180 -4.04 6.56 12.61
N TYR A 181 -3.91 7.65 11.86
CA TYR A 181 -2.63 8.24 11.47
C TYR A 181 -1.90 8.86 12.66
N ASP A 182 -2.58 9.66 13.48
CA ASP A 182 -2.01 10.32 14.65
C ASP A 182 -1.53 9.30 15.69
N TYR A 183 -2.25 8.19 15.85
CA TYR A 183 -1.82 7.05 16.67
C TYR A 183 -0.46 6.50 16.23
N LEU A 184 -0.26 6.21 14.94
CA LEU A 184 1.02 5.68 14.44
C LEU A 184 2.12 6.74 14.38
N ASN A 185 1.75 8.00 14.10
CA ASN A 185 2.66 9.14 14.06
C ASN A 185 3.18 9.53 15.46
N GLY A 186 2.35 9.35 16.51
CA GLY A 186 2.72 9.58 17.91
C GLY A 186 3.77 8.61 18.47
N HIS A 187 4.04 7.50 17.77
CA HIS A 187 5.02 6.48 18.16
C HIS A 187 6.13 6.37 17.10
N PRO A 188 6.96 7.40 16.90
CA PRO A 188 7.91 7.47 15.79
C PRO A 188 8.94 6.33 15.82
N GLY A 189 9.25 5.80 14.64
CA GLY A 189 10.33 4.82 14.47
C GLY A 189 11.71 5.49 14.37
N LYS A 190 12.74 4.70 14.02
CA LYS A 190 14.07 5.23 13.66
C LYS A 190 13.90 6.23 12.51
N ASP A 191 14.26 7.51 12.71
CA ASP A 191 14.05 8.60 11.75
C ASP A 191 15.04 8.56 10.57
N PHE A 192 14.87 7.52 9.75
CA PHE A 192 15.71 7.27 8.60
C PHE A 192 15.43 8.26 7.45
N ARG A 193 14.18 8.69 7.28
CA ARG A 193 13.77 9.49 6.11
C ARG A 193 14.28 10.93 6.21
N SER A 194 14.23 11.55 7.38
CA SER A 194 14.84 12.87 7.57
C SER A 194 16.36 12.80 7.44
N ALA A 195 17.00 11.72 7.90
CA ALA A 195 18.43 11.49 7.66
C ALA A 195 18.73 11.38 6.15
N LEU A 196 17.94 10.64 5.38
CA LEU A 196 18.08 10.49 3.93
C LEU A 196 17.92 11.84 3.20
N VAL A 197 16.86 12.58 3.50
CA VAL A 197 16.64 13.93 2.95
C VAL A 197 17.82 14.85 3.28
N ASN A 198 18.31 14.84 4.52
CA ASN A 198 19.48 15.64 4.90
C ASN A 198 20.78 15.19 4.19
N ALA A 199 20.94 13.90 3.93
CA ALA A 199 22.11 13.38 3.21
C ALA A 199 22.12 13.79 1.73
N PHE A 200 20.97 13.73 1.05
CA PHE A 200 20.86 14.15 -0.34
C PHE A 200 20.82 15.67 -0.52
N ASP A 201 20.39 16.43 0.49
CA ASP A 201 20.43 17.89 0.48
C ASP A 201 21.85 18.43 0.40
N ALA A 202 22.85 17.70 0.90
CA ALA A 202 24.26 18.04 0.72
C ALA A 202 24.69 18.09 -0.76
N PHE A 203 24.02 17.34 -1.65
CA PHE A 203 24.28 17.33 -3.11
C PHE A 203 23.34 18.27 -3.88
N LEU A 204 22.16 18.56 -3.34
CA LEU A 204 21.05 19.23 -4.03
C LEU A 204 20.80 20.67 -3.55
N GLU A 205 21.32 21.10 -2.39
CA GLU A 205 21.23 22.48 -1.89
C GLU A 205 19.80 23.06 -1.99
N VAL A 206 18.82 22.32 -1.48
CA VAL A 206 17.39 22.64 -1.68
C VAL A 206 17.00 23.85 -0.81
N PRO A 207 16.20 24.81 -1.31
CA PRO A 207 15.68 25.89 -0.48
C PRO A 207 14.99 25.35 0.79
N LYS A 208 15.33 25.93 1.95
CA LYS A 208 14.90 25.44 3.27
C LYS A 208 13.38 25.24 3.38
N GLU A 209 12.59 26.19 2.87
CA GLU A 209 11.13 26.11 2.86
C GLU A 209 10.64 24.92 2.02
N SER A 210 11.18 24.73 0.81
CA SER A 210 10.86 23.59 -0.04
C SER A 210 11.26 22.26 0.61
N LYS A 211 12.44 22.20 1.24
CA LYS A 211 12.93 21.03 1.97
C LYS A 211 12.03 20.65 3.15
N GLU A 212 11.55 21.62 3.92
CA GLU A 212 10.61 21.38 5.04
C GLU A 212 9.29 20.78 4.53
N VAL A 213 8.72 21.33 3.45
CA VAL A 213 7.52 20.77 2.79
C VAL A 213 7.76 19.34 2.28
N ILE A 214 8.86 19.09 1.57
CA ILE A 214 9.19 17.75 1.05
C ILE A 214 9.37 16.74 2.17
N THR A 215 10.09 17.11 3.24
CA THR A 215 10.31 16.24 4.42
C THR A 215 8.98 15.86 5.06
N LYS A 216 8.07 16.84 5.25
CA LYS A 216 6.73 16.61 5.77
C LYS A 216 5.92 15.66 4.87
N VAL A 217 5.89 15.91 3.57
CA VAL A 217 5.17 15.09 2.57
C VAL A 217 5.67 13.65 2.58
N VAL A 218 6.99 13.42 2.54
CA VAL A 218 7.58 12.07 2.59
C VAL A 218 7.25 11.34 3.90
N SER A 219 7.24 12.06 5.03
CA SER A 219 6.85 11.49 6.34
C SER A 219 5.37 11.11 6.37
N MET A 220 4.48 11.97 5.85
CA MET A 220 3.04 11.69 5.77
C MET A 220 2.75 10.46 4.91
N LEU A 221 3.33 10.41 3.70
CA LEU A 221 3.17 9.28 2.78
C LEU A 221 3.75 7.98 3.34
N HIS A 222 4.85 8.04 4.10
CA HIS A 222 5.38 6.87 4.79
C HIS A 222 4.41 6.35 5.86
N THR A 223 3.96 7.20 6.76
CA THR A 223 3.09 6.78 7.87
C THR A 223 1.74 6.30 7.33
N ALA A 224 1.20 6.94 6.28
CA ALA A 224 0.01 6.48 5.59
C ALA A 224 0.21 5.10 4.92
N SER A 225 1.31 4.89 4.18
CA SER A 225 1.58 3.58 3.55
C SER A 225 1.72 2.46 4.58
N LEU A 226 2.35 2.69 5.74
CA LEU A 226 2.39 1.70 6.84
C LEU A 226 1.00 1.29 7.34
N LEU A 227 0.04 2.21 7.44
CA LEU A 227 -1.33 1.88 7.87
C LEU A 227 -2.06 0.96 6.88
N VAL A 228 -1.72 1.02 5.60
CA VAL A 228 -2.29 0.18 4.54
C VAL A 228 -1.54 -1.14 4.46
N ASP A 229 -0.21 -1.12 4.48
CA ASP A 229 0.68 -2.29 4.54
C ASP A 229 0.30 -3.21 5.72
N ASP A 230 0.18 -2.65 6.95
CA ASP A 230 -0.28 -3.38 8.15
C ASP A 230 -1.66 -4.07 7.97
N VAL A 231 -2.54 -3.50 7.15
CA VAL A 231 -3.87 -4.07 6.84
C VAL A 231 -3.79 -5.12 5.74
N GLU A 232 -3.01 -4.86 4.69
CA GLU A 232 -2.85 -5.73 3.52
C GLU A 232 -2.09 -7.02 3.87
N ASP A 233 -1.12 -6.93 4.79
CA ASP A 233 -0.31 -8.04 5.32
C ASP A 233 -0.92 -8.69 6.57
N ASN A 234 -1.97 -8.12 7.15
CA ASN A 234 -2.62 -8.60 8.38
C ASN A 234 -1.59 -8.72 9.54
N SER A 235 -0.70 -7.73 9.64
CA SER A 235 0.30 -7.59 10.69
C SER A 235 -0.36 -7.47 12.07
N LEU A 236 0.34 -7.89 13.13
CA LEU A 236 -0.19 -7.81 14.50
C LEU A 236 0.40 -6.64 15.29
N LEU A 237 1.67 -6.34 15.06
CA LEU A 237 2.42 -5.32 15.79
C LEU A 237 3.18 -4.39 14.86
N ARG A 238 3.19 -3.10 15.18
CA ARG A 238 4.15 -2.14 14.62
C ARG A 238 4.89 -1.44 15.75
N ARG A 239 6.23 -1.48 15.70
CA ARG A 239 7.12 -0.82 16.70
C ARG A 239 6.81 -1.30 18.14
N GLY A 240 6.42 -2.56 18.30
CA GLY A 240 6.07 -3.18 19.58
C GLY A 240 4.66 -2.85 20.10
N LEU A 241 3.84 -2.16 19.31
CA LEU A 241 2.48 -1.73 19.67
C LEU A 241 1.44 -2.36 18.74
N PRO A 242 0.18 -2.54 19.16
CA PRO A 242 -0.88 -3.02 18.28
C PRO A 242 -1.04 -2.13 17.04
N VAL A 243 -1.18 -2.74 15.86
CA VAL A 243 -1.40 -2.00 14.61
C VAL A 243 -2.73 -1.24 14.64
N ALA A 244 -2.79 -0.08 13.97
CA ALA A 244 -3.93 0.83 14.05
C ALA A 244 -5.28 0.18 13.71
N HIS A 245 -5.31 -0.77 12.78
CA HIS A 245 -6.53 -1.45 12.36
C HIS A 245 -7.13 -2.38 13.42
N THR A 246 -6.36 -2.82 14.42
CA THR A 246 -6.88 -3.56 15.59
C THR A 246 -7.57 -2.65 16.62
N ILE A 247 -7.25 -1.35 16.60
CA ILE A 247 -7.78 -0.35 17.53
C ILE A 247 -8.99 0.39 16.91
N TYR A 248 -8.82 0.90 15.69
CA TYR A 248 -9.82 1.72 15.00
C TYR A 248 -10.66 0.93 13.98
N GLY A 249 -10.30 -0.33 13.72
CA GLY A 249 -10.89 -1.15 12.66
C GLY A 249 -10.29 -0.87 11.29
N ILE A 250 -10.34 -1.89 10.42
CA ILE A 250 -9.87 -1.83 9.03
C ILE A 250 -10.50 -0.66 8.24
N PRO A 251 -11.83 -0.42 8.26
CA PRO A 251 -12.44 0.62 7.41
C PRO A 251 -11.96 2.04 7.75
N GLN A 252 -11.81 2.36 9.04
CA GLN A 252 -11.31 3.69 9.46
C GLN A 252 -9.83 3.85 9.13
N THR A 253 -9.04 2.79 9.27
CA THR A 253 -7.59 2.81 9.01
C THR A 253 -7.29 3.03 7.54
N ILE A 254 -7.94 2.29 6.64
CA ILE A 254 -7.84 2.50 5.18
C ILE A 254 -8.28 3.91 4.80
N ASN A 255 -9.43 4.37 5.31
CA ASN A 255 -9.94 5.71 4.99
C ASN A 255 -9.01 6.83 5.48
N SER A 256 -8.46 6.69 6.69
CA SER A 256 -7.50 7.64 7.28
C SER A 256 -6.23 7.73 6.44
N SER A 257 -5.64 6.59 6.06
CA SER A 257 -4.45 6.57 5.21
C SER A 257 -4.69 7.21 3.83
N ASN A 258 -5.77 6.79 3.15
CA ASN A 258 -6.12 7.32 1.84
C ASN A 258 -6.39 8.83 1.89
N TYR A 259 -7.04 9.32 2.95
CA TYR A 259 -7.21 10.76 3.18
C TYR A 259 -5.85 11.46 3.30
N ILE A 260 -4.91 10.93 4.09
CA ILE A 260 -3.56 11.51 4.26
C ILE A 260 -2.76 11.54 2.95
N TYR A 261 -2.93 10.59 2.02
CA TYR A 261 -2.33 10.69 0.69
C TYR A 261 -2.76 11.98 -0.04
N PHE A 262 -4.03 12.37 0.05
CA PHE A 262 -4.53 13.61 -0.56
C PHE A 262 -4.14 14.86 0.24
N VAL A 263 -4.04 14.80 1.58
CA VAL A 263 -3.49 15.91 2.38
C VAL A 263 -2.00 16.12 2.05
N ALA A 264 -1.24 15.05 1.80
CA ALA A 264 0.16 15.14 1.38
C ALA A 264 0.29 15.80 0.00
N LEU A 265 -0.61 15.50 -0.95
CA LEU A 265 -0.69 16.21 -2.22
C LEU A 265 -1.02 17.71 -2.03
N GLN A 266 -1.96 18.04 -1.15
CA GLN A 266 -2.32 19.43 -0.84
C GLN A 266 -1.16 20.20 -0.19
N GLU A 267 -0.41 19.56 0.70
CA GLU A 267 0.81 20.11 1.30
C GLU A 267 1.88 20.38 0.22
N LEU A 268 2.07 19.43 -0.70
CA LEU A 268 3.05 19.52 -1.78
C LEU A 268 2.73 20.66 -2.79
N GLN A 269 1.45 20.97 -3.02
CA GLN A 269 1.05 22.08 -3.89
C GLN A 269 1.52 23.46 -3.39
N LYS A 270 1.91 23.60 -2.11
CA LYS A 270 2.48 24.84 -1.56
C LYS A 270 3.79 25.26 -2.23
N LEU A 271 4.52 24.31 -2.82
CA LEU A 271 5.74 24.56 -3.61
C LEU A 271 5.47 25.37 -4.89
N LYS A 272 4.21 25.41 -5.38
CA LYS A 272 3.80 26.12 -6.61
C LYS A 272 4.54 25.71 -7.90
N ASN A 273 5.30 24.62 -7.86
CA ASN A 273 6.02 24.04 -9.00
C ASN A 273 5.17 22.94 -9.65
N PRO A 274 4.70 23.09 -10.91
CA PRO A 274 3.79 22.11 -11.52
C PRO A 274 4.41 20.72 -11.71
N LYS A 275 5.75 20.58 -11.71
CA LYS A 275 6.43 19.28 -11.84
C LYS A 275 6.14 18.34 -10.67
N VAL A 276 5.92 18.89 -9.47
CA VAL A 276 5.79 18.08 -8.23
C VAL A 276 4.56 17.18 -8.24
N VAL A 277 3.48 17.61 -8.91
CA VAL A 277 2.24 16.83 -9.05
C VAL A 277 2.45 15.63 -9.97
N ASN A 278 3.19 15.79 -11.06
CA ASN A 278 3.52 14.68 -11.96
C ASN A 278 4.45 13.68 -11.26
N ILE A 279 5.50 14.16 -10.59
CA ILE A 279 6.43 13.33 -9.80
C ILE A 279 5.68 12.53 -8.71
N PHE A 280 4.77 13.18 -7.99
CA PHE A 280 3.92 12.56 -6.98
C PHE A 280 3.05 11.45 -7.58
N ALA A 281 2.35 11.72 -8.69
CA ALA A 281 1.50 10.74 -9.36
C ALA A 281 2.30 9.55 -9.93
N GLU A 282 3.44 9.80 -10.56
CA GLU A 282 4.33 8.76 -11.10
C GLU A 282 4.85 7.82 -10.02
N GLU A 283 5.42 8.34 -8.93
CA GLU A 283 6.02 7.48 -7.91
C GLU A 283 5.00 6.80 -7.00
N LEU A 284 3.80 7.37 -6.81
CA LEU A 284 2.70 6.64 -6.15
C LEU A 284 2.13 5.53 -7.03
N LEU A 285 2.07 5.72 -8.36
CA LEU A 285 1.75 4.62 -9.28
C LEU A 285 2.83 3.53 -9.23
N ASN A 286 4.11 3.88 -9.13
CA ASN A 286 5.19 2.92 -8.94
C ASN A 286 5.07 2.18 -7.60
N LEU A 287 4.82 2.89 -6.49
CA LEU A 287 4.62 2.28 -5.17
C LEU A 287 3.50 1.22 -5.21
N HIS A 288 2.35 1.56 -5.79
CA HIS A 288 1.22 0.62 -5.91
C HIS A 288 1.47 -0.52 -6.92
N ARG A 289 2.29 -0.32 -7.96
CA ARG A 289 2.75 -1.41 -8.85
C ARG A 289 3.62 -2.41 -8.09
N GLY A 290 4.54 -1.91 -7.27
CA GLY A 290 5.38 -2.75 -6.41
C GLY A 290 4.53 -3.53 -5.41
N GLN A 291 3.70 -2.84 -4.63
CA GLN A 291 2.78 -3.46 -3.66
C GLN A 291 1.88 -4.51 -4.33
N GLY A 292 1.28 -4.17 -5.48
CA GLY A 292 0.40 -5.08 -6.21
C GLY A 292 1.08 -6.39 -6.65
N MET A 293 2.37 -6.35 -7.02
CA MET A 293 3.12 -7.55 -7.36
C MET A 293 3.51 -8.38 -6.13
N ASP A 294 3.92 -7.73 -5.04
CA ASP A 294 4.23 -8.38 -3.74
C ASP A 294 3.00 -9.17 -3.24
N LEU A 295 1.84 -8.52 -3.19
CA LEU A 295 0.55 -9.13 -2.84
C LEU A 295 0.13 -10.24 -3.82
N TYR A 296 0.29 -10.01 -5.13
CA TYR A 296 -0.06 -11.01 -6.16
C TYR A 296 0.75 -12.30 -6.00
N TRP A 297 2.08 -12.20 -5.82
CA TRP A 297 2.92 -13.38 -5.63
C TRP A 297 2.57 -14.11 -4.35
N ARG A 298 2.45 -13.39 -3.23
CA ARG A 298 2.04 -13.90 -1.91
C ARG A 298 0.73 -14.69 -1.99
N ASP A 299 -0.31 -14.11 -2.56
CA ASP A 299 -1.67 -14.69 -2.52
C ASP A 299 -1.95 -15.69 -3.65
N THR A 300 -1.15 -15.70 -4.72
CA THR A 300 -1.16 -16.78 -5.73
C THR A 300 -0.14 -17.90 -5.45
N LEU A 301 0.72 -17.73 -4.45
CA LEU A 301 1.87 -18.61 -4.13
C LEU A 301 2.85 -18.77 -5.31
N THR A 302 2.98 -17.74 -6.14
CA THR A 302 3.90 -17.71 -7.28
C THR A 302 5.24 -17.12 -6.83
N CYS A 303 6.24 -17.96 -6.56
CA CYS A 303 7.57 -17.48 -6.17
C CYS A 303 8.24 -16.71 -7.33
N PRO A 304 8.55 -15.41 -7.18
CA PRO A 304 9.23 -14.63 -8.21
C PRO A 304 10.68 -15.08 -8.40
N THR A 305 11.28 -14.68 -9.52
CA THR A 305 12.74 -14.64 -9.70
C THR A 305 13.38 -13.52 -8.88
N GLU A 306 14.70 -13.54 -8.75
CA GLU A 306 15.42 -12.45 -8.08
C GLU A 306 15.27 -11.12 -8.85
N ASP A 307 15.37 -11.14 -10.17
CA ASP A 307 15.19 -9.94 -11.01
C ASP A 307 13.80 -9.32 -10.86
N GLU A 308 12.74 -10.13 -10.87
CA GLU A 308 11.36 -9.68 -10.62
C GLU A 308 11.21 -9.06 -9.22
N TYR A 309 11.78 -9.69 -8.19
CA TYR A 309 11.80 -9.12 -6.85
C TYR A 309 12.53 -7.78 -6.81
N LEU A 310 13.69 -7.65 -7.46
CA LEU A 310 14.45 -6.39 -7.50
C LEU A 310 13.67 -5.28 -8.23
N GLU A 311 12.91 -5.60 -9.28
CA GLU A 311 11.98 -4.66 -9.92
C GLU A 311 10.85 -4.25 -8.97
N MET A 312 10.23 -5.23 -8.28
CA MET A 312 9.17 -4.96 -7.30
C MET A 312 9.65 -4.06 -6.17
N VAL A 313 10.82 -4.34 -5.58
CA VAL A 313 11.41 -3.51 -4.52
C VAL A 313 11.77 -2.12 -5.02
N GLY A 314 12.31 -2.03 -6.24
CA GLY A 314 12.54 -0.76 -6.92
C GLY A 314 11.26 0.07 -7.01
N ASN A 315 10.11 -0.57 -7.20
CA ASN A 315 8.81 0.07 -7.25
C ASN A 315 8.21 0.39 -5.86
N LYS A 316 8.09 -0.59 -4.95
CA LYS A 316 7.52 -0.47 -3.59
C LYS A 316 8.34 0.48 -2.70
N THR A 317 9.53 0.05 -2.28
CA THR A 317 10.36 0.78 -1.32
C THR A 317 11.22 1.85 -2.00
N GLY A 318 11.73 1.56 -3.20
CA GLY A 318 12.44 2.54 -4.01
C GLY A 318 11.57 3.72 -4.46
N GLY A 319 10.25 3.51 -4.65
CA GLY A 319 9.31 4.56 -5.07
C GLY A 319 9.21 5.72 -4.10
N LEU A 320 9.07 5.45 -2.80
CA LEU A 320 8.96 6.51 -1.79
C LEU A 320 10.28 7.29 -1.60
N PHE A 321 11.43 6.63 -1.71
CA PHE A 321 12.72 7.33 -1.68
C PHE A 321 12.96 8.14 -2.95
N ARG A 322 12.68 7.59 -4.14
CA ARG A 322 12.71 8.34 -5.41
C ARG A 322 11.79 9.55 -5.38
N LEU A 323 10.59 9.43 -4.81
CA LEU A 323 9.67 10.56 -4.65
C LEU A 323 10.34 11.71 -3.91
N GLY A 324 10.92 11.44 -2.73
CA GLY A 324 11.65 12.45 -1.96
C GLY A 324 12.77 13.11 -2.79
N ILE A 325 13.61 12.31 -3.44
CA ILE A 325 14.76 12.83 -4.19
C ILE A 325 14.37 13.55 -5.49
N LYS A 326 13.38 13.05 -6.26
CA LYS A 326 12.85 13.74 -7.44
C LYS A 326 12.23 15.08 -7.07
N LEU A 327 11.52 15.17 -5.94
CA LEU A 327 10.97 16.44 -5.45
C LEU A 327 12.07 17.42 -5.05
N MET A 328 13.12 16.93 -4.38
CA MET A 328 14.30 17.75 -4.06
C MET A 328 15.00 18.25 -5.33
N GLN A 329 15.22 17.40 -6.33
CA GLN A 329 15.78 17.79 -7.63
C GLN A 329 14.89 18.79 -8.38
N ALA A 330 13.56 18.70 -8.26
CA ALA A 330 12.64 19.62 -8.91
C ALA A 330 12.67 21.04 -8.31
N GLU A 331 13.06 21.17 -7.04
CA GLU A 331 13.21 22.42 -6.28
C GLU A 331 14.67 22.91 -6.18
N SER A 332 15.62 22.09 -6.63
CA SER A 332 17.06 22.34 -6.60
C SER A 332 17.52 23.25 -7.73
N ARG A 333 18.66 23.94 -7.52
CA ARG A 333 19.45 24.58 -8.58
C ARG A 333 20.52 23.66 -9.17
N SER A 334 20.83 22.57 -8.49
CA SER A 334 21.77 21.54 -8.93
C SER A 334 21.14 20.67 -10.02
N LEU A 335 21.96 20.23 -10.98
CA LEU A 335 21.57 19.27 -12.02
C LEU A 335 22.07 17.85 -11.71
N THR A 336 22.58 17.60 -10.51
CA THR A 336 23.07 16.28 -10.08
C THR A 336 21.97 15.24 -10.13
N ASP A 337 22.20 14.14 -10.87
CA ASP A 337 21.27 13.01 -10.87
C ASP A 337 21.53 12.06 -9.70
N CYS A 338 20.68 12.16 -8.68
CA CYS A 338 20.73 11.35 -7.48
C CYS A 338 19.89 10.05 -7.58
N ILE A 339 19.13 9.85 -8.66
CA ILE A 339 18.18 8.74 -8.79
C ILE A 339 18.86 7.36 -8.90
N PRO A 340 19.98 7.19 -9.62
CA PRO A 340 20.70 5.91 -9.63
C PRO A 340 21.15 5.47 -8.23
N LEU A 341 21.67 6.40 -7.42
CA LEU A 341 22.12 6.11 -6.05
C LEU A 341 20.93 5.77 -5.14
N VAL A 342 19.85 6.57 -5.16
CA VAL A 342 18.70 6.31 -4.28
C VAL A 342 17.98 5.00 -4.61
N ASN A 343 18.00 4.56 -5.88
CA ASN A 343 17.49 3.23 -6.27
C ASN A 343 18.30 2.10 -5.62
N VAL A 344 19.64 2.17 -5.63
CA VAL A 344 20.49 1.17 -4.97
C VAL A 344 20.28 1.18 -3.45
N ILE A 345 20.12 2.36 -2.84
CA ILE A 345 19.76 2.48 -1.42
C ILE A 345 18.40 1.82 -1.15
N GLY A 346 17.39 2.01 -2.00
CA GLY A 346 16.09 1.34 -1.88
C GLY A 346 16.18 -0.19 -1.83
N LEU A 347 17.03 -0.79 -2.68
CA LEU A 347 17.29 -2.23 -2.67
C LEU A 347 17.96 -2.69 -1.37
N ILE A 348 19.01 -1.99 -0.93
CA ILE A 348 19.71 -2.28 0.33
C ILE A 348 18.74 -2.29 1.51
N PHE A 349 17.87 -1.28 1.60
CA PHE A 349 16.92 -1.14 2.70
C PHE A 349 15.88 -2.25 2.76
N GLN A 350 15.31 -2.67 1.63
CA GLN A 350 14.30 -3.74 1.66
C GLN A 350 14.93 -5.11 1.92
N ILE A 351 16.05 -5.43 1.28
CA ILE A 351 16.73 -6.72 1.47
C ILE A 351 17.22 -6.82 2.93
N ALA A 352 17.60 -5.71 3.55
CA ALA A 352 17.91 -5.65 4.97
C ALA A 352 16.67 -5.79 5.88
N ASP A 353 15.53 -5.16 5.59
CA ASP A 353 14.30 -5.35 6.38
C ASP A 353 13.82 -6.81 6.33
N ASP A 354 13.83 -7.41 5.14
CA ASP A 354 13.51 -8.82 4.87
C ASP A 354 14.44 -9.77 5.65
N TYR A 355 15.77 -9.51 5.67
CA TYR A 355 16.71 -10.28 6.48
C TYR A 355 16.43 -10.13 7.99
N GLN A 356 16.23 -8.90 8.45
CA GLN A 356 16.06 -8.60 9.87
C GLN A 356 14.73 -9.17 10.41
N ASN A 357 13.66 -9.21 9.60
CA ASN A 357 12.40 -9.85 9.96
C ASN A 357 12.58 -11.32 10.36
N LEU A 358 13.46 -12.04 9.64
CA LEU A 358 13.70 -13.47 9.84
C LEU A 358 14.77 -13.78 10.90
N TRP A 359 15.76 -12.91 11.09
CA TRP A 359 16.95 -13.19 11.92
C TRP A 359 17.02 -12.41 13.24
N SER A 360 16.36 -11.24 13.35
CA SER A 360 16.64 -10.28 14.43
C SER A 360 15.72 -10.39 15.64
N LYS A 361 16.33 -10.40 16.83
CA LYS A 361 15.63 -10.33 18.12
C LYS A 361 14.92 -8.98 18.32
N GLU A 362 15.48 -7.89 17.80
CA GLU A 362 14.84 -6.56 17.87
C GLU A 362 13.55 -6.55 17.02
N TYR A 363 13.60 -7.12 15.80
CA TYR A 363 12.42 -7.25 14.95
C TYR A 363 11.39 -8.20 15.57
N THR A 364 11.83 -9.32 16.15
CA THR A 364 10.96 -10.25 16.89
C THR A 364 10.15 -9.55 17.99
N ALA A 365 10.74 -8.57 18.69
CA ALA A 365 10.04 -7.77 19.69
C ALA A 365 9.12 -6.68 19.08
N ASN A 366 9.48 -6.13 17.91
CA ASN A 366 8.78 -5.00 17.29
C ASN A 366 7.62 -5.39 16.36
N LYS A 367 7.71 -6.56 15.71
CA LYS A 367 6.77 -7.11 14.71
C LYS A 367 6.19 -8.47 15.12
N GLY A 368 6.91 -9.22 15.96
CA GLY A 368 6.65 -10.65 16.23
C GLY A 368 7.68 -11.55 15.53
N MET A 369 7.77 -12.81 15.97
CA MET A 369 8.75 -13.76 15.40
C MET A 369 8.45 -14.05 13.93
N CYS A 370 9.40 -13.74 13.03
CA CYS A 370 9.33 -14.02 11.59
C CYS A 370 7.96 -13.68 10.99
N GLU A 371 7.58 -12.40 11.06
CA GLU A 371 6.27 -11.90 10.61
C GLU A 371 6.03 -12.26 9.13
N ASP A 372 7.05 -12.10 8.26
CA ASP A 372 7.05 -12.47 6.83
C ASP A 372 6.48 -13.89 6.56
N LEU A 373 6.78 -14.86 7.45
CA LEU A 373 6.30 -16.25 7.33
C LEU A 373 4.81 -16.40 7.70
N THR A 374 4.30 -15.50 8.53
CA THR A 374 2.86 -15.37 8.85
C THR A 374 2.12 -14.74 7.69
N GLU A 375 2.70 -13.71 7.08
CA GLU A 375 2.16 -13.01 5.91
C GLU A 375 2.09 -13.94 4.68
N GLY A 376 3.03 -14.90 4.62
CA GLY A 376 3.28 -15.77 3.47
C GLY A 376 4.14 -15.10 2.38
N LYS A 377 4.89 -14.06 2.78
CA LYS A 377 5.63 -13.17 1.88
C LYS A 377 6.84 -13.84 1.25
N PHE A 378 7.09 -13.53 -0.03
CA PHE A 378 8.31 -13.94 -0.74
C PHE A 378 9.43 -12.92 -0.52
N SER A 379 9.98 -12.88 0.69
CA SER A 379 11.14 -12.04 1.00
C SER A 379 12.45 -12.58 0.42
N PHE A 380 13.49 -11.73 0.32
CA PHE A 380 14.73 -12.09 -0.40
C PHE A 380 15.37 -13.44 0.04
N PRO A 381 15.53 -13.74 1.36
CA PRO A 381 16.11 -15.02 1.78
C PRO A 381 15.20 -16.23 1.47
N VAL A 382 13.88 -16.01 1.49
CA VAL A 382 12.85 -17.01 1.18
C VAL A 382 12.89 -17.37 -0.31
N ILE A 383 12.96 -16.37 -1.20
CA ILE A 383 13.10 -16.58 -2.65
C ILE A 383 14.36 -17.40 -2.95
N HIS A 384 15.52 -17.00 -2.41
CA HIS A 384 16.76 -17.76 -2.59
C HIS A 384 16.61 -19.21 -2.08
N SER A 385 15.98 -19.43 -0.93
CA SER A 385 15.82 -20.79 -0.35
C SER A 385 14.93 -21.70 -1.20
N ILE A 386 13.84 -21.15 -1.77
CA ILE A 386 12.95 -21.90 -2.66
C ILE A 386 13.65 -22.21 -4.00
N ARG A 387 14.36 -21.23 -4.58
CA ARG A 387 14.96 -21.38 -5.92
C ARG A 387 16.28 -22.17 -5.91
N SER A 388 17.01 -22.19 -4.81
CA SER A 388 18.24 -23.00 -4.65
C SER A 388 17.96 -24.50 -4.50
N ASN A 389 16.77 -24.89 -4.05
CA ASN A 389 16.33 -26.29 -4.04
C ASN A 389 14.89 -26.48 -4.56
N PRO A 390 14.66 -26.41 -5.89
CA PRO A 390 13.32 -26.49 -6.48
C PRO A 390 12.59 -27.83 -6.24
N SER A 391 13.32 -28.88 -5.83
CA SER A 391 12.73 -30.19 -5.53
C SER A 391 12.03 -30.24 -4.16
N ASN A 392 12.31 -29.29 -3.28
CA ASN A 392 11.76 -29.25 -1.93
C ASN A 392 10.68 -28.15 -1.79
N SER A 393 9.43 -28.57 -1.64
CA SER A 393 8.28 -27.68 -1.47
C SER A 393 7.97 -27.30 -0.01
N GLN A 394 8.77 -27.73 0.98
CA GLN A 394 8.49 -27.50 2.41
C GLN A 394 8.31 -26.02 2.74
N LEU A 395 9.25 -25.15 2.34
CA LEU A 395 9.15 -23.71 2.65
C LEU A 395 7.94 -23.07 1.98
N LEU A 396 7.65 -23.41 0.72
CA LEU A 396 6.45 -22.94 -0.01
C LEU A 396 5.15 -23.40 0.69
N ASN A 397 5.11 -24.63 1.20
CA ASN A 397 3.99 -25.15 1.98
C ASN A 397 3.84 -24.46 3.35
N ILE A 398 4.91 -23.95 3.95
CA ILE A 398 4.87 -23.17 5.19
C ILE A 398 4.31 -21.76 4.91
N LEU A 399 4.77 -21.08 3.86
CA LEU A 399 4.20 -19.78 3.45
C LEU A 399 2.69 -19.88 3.17
N ARG A 400 2.28 -20.95 2.48
CA ARG A 400 0.85 -21.25 2.22
C ARG A 400 0.01 -21.39 3.49
N GLN A 401 0.59 -21.83 4.60
CA GLN A 401 -0.14 -21.98 5.86
C GLN A 401 -0.38 -20.65 6.59
N LYS A 402 0.35 -19.57 6.23
CA LYS A 402 0.31 -18.28 6.94
C LYS A 402 0.39 -18.46 8.47
N THR A 403 1.34 -19.31 8.89
CA THR A 403 1.33 -19.94 10.21
C THR A 403 1.76 -19.00 11.33
N THR A 404 1.07 -19.07 12.47
CA THR A 404 1.45 -18.38 13.71
C THR A 404 2.31 -19.26 14.63
N ASN A 405 2.49 -20.54 14.33
CA ASN A 405 3.24 -21.49 15.18
C ASN A 405 4.76 -21.22 15.11
N GLU A 406 5.37 -20.87 16.25
CA GLU A 406 6.80 -20.59 16.36
C GLU A 406 7.71 -21.78 16.00
N GLU A 407 7.32 -23.03 16.26
CA GLU A 407 8.13 -24.20 15.94
C GLU A 407 8.25 -24.37 14.42
N VAL A 408 7.15 -24.14 13.69
CA VAL A 408 7.14 -24.17 12.22
C VAL A 408 7.98 -23.02 11.65
N LYS A 409 7.95 -21.84 12.28
CA LYS A 409 8.81 -20.71 11.90
C LYS A 409 10.29 -21.00 12.16
N ARG A 410 10.64 -21.58 13.32
CA ARG A 410 12.01 -22.02 13.65
C ARG A 410 12.51 -23.06 12.66
N TYR A 411 11.67 -24.02 12.26
CA TYR A 411 11.99 -24.98 11.21
C TYR A 411 12.27 -24.28 9.87
N ALA A 412 11.42 -23.34 9.44
CA ALA A 412 11.62 -22.58 8.21
C ALA A 412 12.93 -21.77 8.21
N VAL A 413 13.27 -21.12 9.33
CA VAL A 413 14.55 -20.41 9.51
C VAL A 413 15.73 -21.37 9.41
N SER A 414 15.71 -22.50 10.12
CA SER A 414 16.77 -23.52 10.04
C SER A 414 16.91 -24.11 8.63
N TYR A 415 15.80 -24.28 7.90
CA TYR A 415 15.84 -24.69 6.50
C TYR A 415 16.51 -23.63 5.60
N MET A 416 16.17 -22.34 5.76
CA MET A 416 16.80 -21.24 5.01
C MET A 416 18.30 -21.07 5.33
N GLU A 417 18.71 -21.40 6.56
CA GLU A 417 20.12 -21.48 6.95
C GLU A 417 20.81 -22.65 6.23
N SER A 418 20.19 -23.83 6.17
CA SER A 418 20.73 -25.00 5.46
C SER A 418 20.87 -24.80 3.94
N THR A 419 20.05 -23.94 3.33
CA THR A 419 20.19 -23.53 1.91
C THR A 419 21.17 -22.37 1.72
N GLY A 420 21.82 -21.87 2.77
CA GLY A 420 22.76 -20.75 2.72
C GLY A 420 22.13 -19.39 2.41
N SER A 421 20.80 -19.24 2.52
CA SER A 421 20.10 -18.02 2.11
C SER A 421 20.49 -16.79 2.90
N PHE A 422 20.72 -16.93 4.20
CA PHE A 422 21.16 -15.81 5.03
C PHE A 422 22.54 -15.28 4.62
N GLU A 423 23.47 -16.20 4.34
CA GLU A 423 24.83 -15.88 3.89
C GLU A 423 24.84 -15.28 2.46
N TYR A 424 24.01 -15.80 1.56
CA TYR A 424 23.77 -15.17 0.25
C TYR A 424 23.24 -13.74 0.40
N THR A 425 22.23 -13.54 1.24
CA THR A 425 21.62 -12.22 1.50
C THR A 425 22.65 -11.23 2.05
N LYS A 426 23.49 -11.63 3.02
CA LYS A 426 24.59 -10.79 3.53
C LYS A 426 25.55 -10.35 2.42
N LYS A 427 25.98 -11.29 1.57
CA LYS A 427 26.88 -11.00 0.43
C LYS A 427 26.25 -10.03 -0.57
N VAL A 428 24.97 -10.16 -0.87
CA VAL A 428 24.23 -9.24 -1.75
C VAL A 428 24.16 -7.85 -1.12
N VAL A 429 23.74 -7.74 0.15
CA VAL A 429 23.65 -6.44 0.87
C VAL A 429 25.01 -5.75 0.93
N HIS A 430 26.08 -6.47 1.30
CA HIS A 430 27.45 -5.93 1.31
C HIS A 430 27.87 -5.43 -0.09
N THR A 431 27.62 -6.21 -1.14
CA THR A 431 27.95 -5.83 -2.53
C THR A 431 27.19 -4.58 -2.98
N LEU A 432 25.92 -4.44 -2.58
CA LEU A 432 25.10 -3.26 -2.86
C LEU A 432 25.57 -2.04 -2.06
N ILE A 433 25.94 -2.20 -0.77
CA ILE A 433 26.52 -1.12 0.05
C ILE A 433 27.81 -0.58 -0.59
N GLU A 434 28.72 -1.46 -0.99
CA GLU A 434 29.98 -1.05 -1.64
C GLU A 434 29.75 -0.40 -3.01
N ARG A 435 28.70 -0.80 -3.74
CA ARG A 435 28.25 -0.09 -4.95
C ARG A 435 27.72 1.30 -4.60
N ALA A 436 26.90 1.43 -3.56
CA ALA A 436 26.32 2.70 -3.13
C ALA A 436 27.37 3.70 -2.62
N ARG A 437 28.41 3.24 -1.90
CA ARG A 437 29.57 4.08 -1.51
C ARG A 437 30.27 4.66 -2.74
N ARG A 438 30.69 3.81 -3.68
CA ARG A 438 31.35 4.28 -4.92
C ARG A 438 30.51 5.29 -5.68
N MET A 439 29.21 5.05 -5.83
CA MET A 439 28.30 5.98 -6.48
C MET A 439 28.13 7.30 -5.70
N ALA A 440 28.20 7.29 -4.36
CA ALA A 440 28.17 8.49 -3.54
C ALA A 440 29.48 9.31 -3.65
N ASP A 441 30.63 8.63 -3.65
CA ASP A 441 31.95 9.26 -3.85
C ASP A 441 32.09 9.87 -5.26
N GLU A 442 31.62 9.16 -6.29
CA GLU A 442 31.54 9.65 -7.68
C GLU A 442 30.67 10.92 -7.78
N LEU A 443 29.51 10.96 -7.10
CA LEU A 443 28.66 12.15 -7.05
C LEU A 443 29.24 13.29 -6.21
N ASP A 444 30.12 12.99 -5.25
CA ASP A 444 30.71 13.98 -4.36
C ASP A 444 31.87 14.75 -4.99
N GLU A 445 32.68 14.08 -5.83
CA GLU A 445 33.90 14.67 -6.43
C GLU A 445 34.89 15.20 -5.36
N GLY A 446 34.92 14.57 -4.18
CA GLY A 446 35.79 14.94 -3.06
C GLY A 446 35.39 16.20 -2.30
N ARG A 447 34.13 16.66 -2.42
CA ARG A 447 33.61 17.87 -1.75
C ARG A 447 33.06 17.63 -0.33
N GLY A 448 33.07 16.39 0.17
CA GLY A 448 32.66 16.02 1.53
C GLY A 448 31.16 15.80 1.72
N ARG A 449 30.37 15.81 0.65
CA ARG A 449 28.89 15.70 0.67
C ARG A 449 28.42 14.26 0.92
N ALA A 450 29.21 13.26 0.50
CA ALA A 450 28.91 11.83 0.70
C ALA A 450 28.94 11.36 2.17
N VAL A 451 29.52 12.14 3.10
CA VAL A 451 29.71 11.75 4.51
C VAL A 451 28.41 11.33 5.19
N LEU A 452 27.28 11.98 4.87
CA LEU A 452 25.98 11.60 5.44
C LEU A 452 25.37 10.35 4.79
N VAL A 453 25.64 10.10 3.50
CA VAL A 453 25.24 8.85 2.82
C VAL A 453 26.03 7.67 3.39
N HIS A 454 27.33 7.83 3.65
CA HIS A 454 28.15 6.79 4.25
C HIS A 454 27.64 6.41 5.66
N LYS A 455 27.38 7.42 6.52
CA LYS A 455 26.76 7.20 7.84
C LYS A 455 25.37 6.56 7.78
N ILE A 456 24.66 6.70 6.68
CA ILE A 456 23.40 5.98 6.43
C ILE A 456 23.68 4.51 6.13
N LEU A 457 24.58 4.22 5.17
CA LEU A 457 24.94 2.86 4.77
C LEU A 457 25.52 2.06 5.93
N ASP A 458 26.36 2.69 6.78
CA ASP A 458 26.95 2.08 7.98
C ASP A 458 25.90 1.55 8.97
N ARG A 459 24.69 2.14 8.98
CA ARG A 459 23.58 1.72 9.87
C ARG A 459 22.73 0.56 9.33
N VAL A 460 22.95 0.16 8.07
CA VAL A 460 22.21 -0.93 7.40
C VAL A 460 23.08 -2.19 7.27
N VAL A 461 24.33 -2.14 7.72
CA VAL A 461 25.22 -3.30 7.75
C VAL A 461 24.58 -4.41 8.59
N ILE A 462 24.59 -5.62 8.05
CA ILE A 462 24.04 -6.82 8.66
C ILE A 462 25.22 -7.70 9.06
N GLU A 463 25.30 -8.03 10.35
CA GLU A 463 26.35 -8.90 10.93
C GLU A 463 26.06 -10.39 10.76
#